data_AF-A0A0N5CDL0-F1
#
_entry.id   AF-A0A0N5CDL0-F1
#
_cell.length_a   1.000
_cell.length_b   1.000
_cell.length_c   1.000
_cell.angle_alpha   90.00
_cell.angle_beta   90.00
_cell.angle_gamma   90.00
#
_symmetry.space_group_name_H-M   'P 1'
#
loop_
_entity.id
_entity.type
_entity.pdbx_description
1 polymer ?
#
loop_
_entity_poly.entity_id
_entity_poly.type
_entity_poly.pdbx_seq_one_letter_code
_entity_poly.pdbx_strand_id
1 'polypeptide(L)'
;MASENVNVPAVKPTFKQKIFSFFGYNKEIIKEWAENSSIHGIPHAVAAKSTLATLIWIVIFIVCFIIFLVLFLKALFEYLSFPTIVTLESRNDEIDFPAVTFCHSSPYSVKKIQNSQYKSLANVIEAYKILNN
;
A
#
# COMPACT_ATOMS: atom_id res chain seq x y z
N MET A 1 70.86 -21.95 -22.05
CA MET A 1 69.47 -22.43 -21.93
C MET A 1 68.58 -21.19 -21.91
N ALA A 2 67.81 -20.99 -22.98
CA ALA A 2 66.98 -19.81 -23.16
C ALA A 2 65.76 -19.89 -22.22
N SER A 3 65.46 -18.78 -21.53
CA SER A 3 64.21 -18.59 -20.79
C SER A 3 63.06 -18.46 -21.78
N GLU A 4 62.25 -19.49 -21.90
CA GLU A 4 61.03 -19.47 -22.69
C GLU A 4 60.01 -18.54 -22.00
N ASN A 5 59.67 -17.43 -22.66
CA ASN A 5 58.65 -16.50 -22.21
C ASN A 5 57.28 -17.14 -22.46
N VAL A 6 56.76 -17.85 -21.46
CA VAL A 6 55.40 -18.41 -21.50
C VAL A 6 54.41 -17.25 -21.42
N ASN A 7 53.89 -16.83 -22.57
CA ASN A 7 52.77 -15.90 -22.67
C ASN A 7 51.49 -16.60 -22.20
N VAL A 8 51.11 -16.37 -20.94
CA VAL A 8 49.80 -16.77 -20.43
C VAL A 8 48.76 -15.79 -20.97
N PRO A 9 47.71 -16.25 -21.70
CA PRO A 9 46.68 -15.35 -22.17
C PRO A 9 45.91 -14.76 -20.98
N ALA A 10 45.76 -13.42 -20.96
CA ALA A 10 44.94 -12.72 -19.98
C ALA A 10 43.46 -13.07 -20.19
N VAL A 11 42.96 -14.05 -19.43
CA VAL A 11 41.54 -14.41 -19.40
C VAL A 11 40.78 -13.32 -18.63
N LYS A 12 39.81 -12.67 -19.29
CA LYS A 12 38.94 -11.68 -18.63
C LYS A 12 38.12 -12.39 -17.54
N PRO A 13 38.14 -11.90 -16.29
CA PRO A 13 37.45 -12.58 -15.20
C PRO A 13 35.94 -12.56 -15.43
N THR A 14 35.32 -13.73 -15.29
CA THR A 14 33.87 -13.90 -15.41
C THR A 14 33.14 -13.24 -14.23
N PHE A 15 31.88 -12.84 -14.41
CA PHE A 15 31.09 -12.14 -13.38
C PHE A 15 31.08 -12.85 -12.01
N LYS A 16 31.03 -14.19 -12.00
CA LYS A 16 31.15 -15.00 -10.77
C LYS A 16 32.51 -14.85 -10.08
N GLN A 17 33.61 -14.82 -10.85
CA GLN A 17 34.95 -14.59 -10.30
C GLN A 17 35.10 -13.18 -9.74
N LYS A 18 34.45 -12.18 -10.36
CA LYS A 18 34.43 -10.79 -9.88
C LYS A 18 33.67 -10.63 -8.56
N ILE A 19 32.54 -11.32 -8.41
CA ILE A 19 31.79 -11.37 -7.13
C ILE A 19 32.64 -12.07 -6.06
N PHE A 20 33.20 -13.23 -6.37
CA PHE A 20 33.98 -14.01 -5.41
C PHE A 20 35.27 -13.29 -4.98
N SER A 21 35.95 -12.60 -5.91
CA SER A 21 37.14 -11.80 -5.61
C SER A 21 36.82 -10.55 -4.79
N PHE A 22 35.65 -9.93 -5.03
CA PHE A 22 35.18 -8.77 -4.25
C PHE A 22 34.92 -9.14 -2.78
N PHE A 23 34.27 -10.27 -2.52
CA PHE A 23 34.08 -10.76 -1.15
C PHE A 23 35.37 -11.30 -0.50
N GLY A 24 36.35 -11.71 -1.31
CA GLY A 24 37.64 -12.22 -0.81
C GLY A 24 38.61 -11.15 -0.31
N TYR A 25 38.65 -9.98 -0.97
CA TYR A 25 39.61 -8.91 -0.67
C TYR A 25 39.30 -8.15 0.64
N ASN A 26 38.01 -8.04 1.01
CA ASN A 26 37.54 -7.21 2.12
C ASN A 26 37.06 -8.01 3.34
N LYS A 27 37.52 -9.26 3.52
CA LYS A 27 37.03 -10.12 4.60
C LYS A 27 37.15 -9.50 5.99
N GLU A 28 38.26 -8.81 6.26
CA GLU A 28 38.45 -8.14 7.56
C GLU A 28 37.50 -6.97 7.74
N ILE A 29 37.33 -6.13 6.72
CA ILE A 29 36.40 -4.99 6.74
C ILE A 29 34.95 -5.46 6.95
N ILE A 30 34.54 -6.53 6.26
CA ILE A 30 33.20 -7.10 6.40
C ILE A 30 33.00 -7.67 7.81
N LYS A 31 34.02 -8.33 8.36
CA LYS A 31 33.98 -8.88 9.71
C LYS A 31 33.90 -7.78 10.76
N GLU A 32 34.74 -6.76 10.67
CA GLU A 32 34.73 -5.60 11.57
C GLU A 32 33.39 -4.86 11.53
N TRP A 33 32.84 -4.65 10.33
CA TRP A 33 31.49 -4.09 10.19
C TRP A 33 30.43 -4.99 10.83
N ALA A 34 30.48 -6.30 10.61
CA ALA A 34 29.49 -7.22 11.11
C ALA A 34 29.52 -7.35 12.63
N GLU A 35 30.70 -7.23 13.25
CA GLU A 35 30.87 -7.20 14.71
C GLU A 35 30.36 -5.89 15.33
N ASN A 36 30.49 -4.76 14.62
CA ASN A 36 30.08 -3.43 15.09
C ASN A 36 28.73 -2.96 14.54
N SER A 37 28.01 -3.82 13.82
CA SER A 37 26.75 -3.46 13.18
C SER A 37 25.66 -3.17 14.21
N SER A 38 24.83 -2.15 13.95
CA SER A 38 23.61 -1.90 14.73
C SER A 38 22.48 -2.90 14.42
N ILE A 39 22.65 -3.74 13.40
CA ILE A 39 21.73 -4.84 13.09
C ILE A 39 21.93 -5.93 14.13
N HIS A 40 21.06 -5.98 15.13
CA HIS A 40 21.25 -6.77 16.35
C HIS A 40 21.54 -8.27 16.09
N GLY A 41 21.01 -8.86 15.02
CA GLY A 41 21.25 -10.28 14.68
C GLY A 41 22.64 -10.58 14.11
N ILE A 42 23.30 -9.60 13.47
CA ILE A 42 24.55 -9.83 12.73
C ILE A 42 25.76 -10.01 13.67
N PRO A 43 25.98 -9.18 14.70
CA PRO A 43 27.06 -9.39 15.67
C PRO A 43 26.97 -10.74 16.38
N HIS A 44 25.75 -11.20 16.71
CA HIS A 44 25.54 -12.51 17.33
C HIS A 44 25.89 -13.68 16.40
N ALA A 45 25.60 -13.56 15.10
CA ALA A 45 25.97 -14.57 14.11
C ALA A 45 27.49 -14.68 13.93
N VAL A 46 28.21 -13.55 13.97
CA VAL A 46 29.67 -13.50 13.82
C VAL A 46 30.41 -13.90 15.11
N ALA A 47 29.88 -13.54 16.28
CA ALA A 47 30.45 -13.92 17.58
C ALA A 47 30.26 -15.40 17.94
N ALA A 48 29.40 -16.12 17.23
CA ALA A 48 29.14 -17.53 17.47
C ALA A 48 30.37 -18.41 17.18
N LYS A 49 30.76 -19.22 18.15
CA LYS A 49 31.95 -20.10 18.06
C LYS A 49 31.73 -21.35 17.22
N SER A 50 30.49 -21.79 17.04
CA SER A 50 30.12 -22.99 16.29
C SER A 50 29.32 -22.64 15.05
N THR A 51 29.54 -23.39 13.97
CA THR A 51 28.83 -23.23 12.70
C THR A 51 27.32 -23.41 12.86
N LEU A 52 26.90 -24.30 13.77
CA LEU A 52 25.50 -24.51 14.11
C LEU A 52 24.89 -23.26 14.78
N ALA A 53 25.59 -22.65 15.73
CA ALA A 53 25.10 -21.45 16.40
C ALA A 53 25.02 -20.26 15.44
N THR A 54 26.00 -20.09 14.54
CA THR A 54 25.95 -19.10 13.46
C THR A 54 24.73 -19.32 12.56
N LEU A 55 24.45 -20.57 12.16
CA LEU A 55 23.29 -20.91 11.34
C LEU A 55 21.98 -20.56 12.05
N ILE A 56 21.87 -20.88 13.34
CA ILE A 56 20.68 -20.53 14.14
C ILE A 56 20.45 -19.02 14.14
N TRP A 57 21.49 -18.21 14.41
CA TRP A 57 21.37 -16.75 14.40
C TRP A 57 21.00 -16.19 13.03
N ILE A 58 21.54 -16.75 11.95
CA ILE A 58 21.16 -16.38 10.58
C ILE A 58 19.69 -16.72 10.32
N VAL A 59 19.23 -17.91 10.72
CA VAL A 59 17.83 -18.31 10.55
C VAL A 59 16.89 -17.38 11.33
N ILE A 60 17.21 -17.08 12.59
CA ILE A 60 16.43 -16.14 13.41
C ILE A 60 16.36 -14.77 12.73
N PHE A 61 17.50 -14.25 12.26
CA PHE A 61 17.56 -12.97 11.55
C PHE A 61 16.69 -12.97 10.28
N ILE A 62 16.77 -14.03 9.47
CA ILE A 62 15.95 -14.17 8.25
C ILE A 62 14.45 -14.21 8.60
N VAL A 63 14.06 -14.97 9.61
CA VAL A 63 12.66 -15.05 10.05
C VAL A 63 12.16 -13.68 10.51
N CYS A 64 12.92 -12.99 11.36
CA CYS A 64 12.57 -11.64 11.81
C CYS A 64 12.47 -10.65 10.63
N PHE A 65 13.39 -10.73 9.66
CA PHE A 65 13.38 -9.88 8.49
C PHE A 65 12.16 -10.12 7.58
N ILE A 66 11.77 -11.38 7.37
CA ILE A 66 10.56 -11.74 6.62
C ILE A 66 9.31 -11.17 7.31
N ILE A 67 9.19 -11.37 8.63
CA ILE A 67 8.06 -10.85 9.41
C ILE A 67 8.02 -9.32 9.30
N PHE A 68 9.17 -8.66 9.46
CA PHE A 68 9.27 -7.21 9.29
C PHE A 68 8.79 -6.75 7.92
N LEU A 69 9.23 -7.39 6.82
CA LEU A 69 8.80 -7.03 5.47
C LEU A 69 7.30 -7.19 5.28
N VAL A 70 6.71 -8.29 5.77
CA VAL A 70 5.26 -8.51 5.66
C VAL A 70 4.49 -7.41 6.40
N LEU A 71 4.89 -7.08 7.63
CA LEU A 71 4.24 -6.04 8.44
C LEU A 71 4.43 -4.66 7.82
N PHE A 72 5.64 -4.34 7.38
CA PHE A 72 5.96 -3.07 6.74
C PHE A 72 5.15 -2.87 5.46
N LEU A 73 5.09 -3.88 4.59
CA LEU A 73 4.32 -3.78 3.34
C LEU A 73 2.81 -3.65 3.61
N LYS A 74 2.28 -4.37 4.59
CA LYS A 74 0.87 -4.20 5.01
C LYS A 74 0.60 -2.77 5.47
N ALA A 75 1.42 -2.24 6.38
CA ALA A 75 1.29 -0.89 6.88
C ALA A 75 1.45 0.16 5.76
N LEU A 76 2.38 -0.07 4.82
CA LEU A 76 2.59 0.82 3.68
C LEU A 76 1.36 0.84 2.77
N PHE A 77 0.78 -0.31 2.43
CA PHE A 77 -0.42 -0.36 1.61
C PHE A 77 -1.63 0.26 2.30
N GLU A 78 -1.78 0.04 3.61
CA GLU A 78 -2.83 0.68 4.40
C GLU A 78 -2.68 2.20 4.40
N TYR A 79 -1.46 2.71 4.62
CA TYR A 79 -1.17 4.15 4.55
C TYR A 79 -1.51 4.74 3.18
N LEU A 80 -1.08 4.08 2.10
CA LEU A 80 -1.32 4.53 0.71
C LEU A 80 -2.77 4.31 0.25
N SER A 81 -3.60 3.59 1.01
CA SER A 81 -5.04 3.47 0.73
C SER A 81 -5.84 4.71 1.16
N PHE A 82 -5.20 5.65 1.88
CA PHE A 82 -5.80 6.87 2.42
C PHE A 82 -7.17 6.64 3.07
N PRO A 83 -7.28 5.75 4.07
CA PRO A 83 -8.55 5.46 4.70
C PRO A 83 -8.99 6.63 5.57
N THR A 84 -10.27 7.02 5.46
CA THR A 84 -10.87 8.06 6.31
C THR A 84 -11.67 7.41 7.42
N ILE A 85 -11.31 7.70 8.67
CA ILE A 85 -12.07 7.29 9.85
C ILE A 85 -13.07 8.40 10.18
N VAL A 86 -14.37 8.11 10.11
CA VAL A 86 -15.43 9.02 10.55
C VAL A 86 -15.90 8.60 11.93
N THR A 87 -15.62 9.41 12.94
CA THR A 87 -16.10 9.22 14.31
C THR A 87 -17.47 9.87 14.45
N LEU A 88 -18.51 9.05 14.58
CA LEU A 88 -19.86 9.54 14.85
C LEU A 88 -20.03 9.71 16.36
N GLU A 89 -20.04 10.95 16.81
CA GLU A 89 -20.41 11.30 18.18
C GLU A 89 -21.85 11.78 18.19
N SER A 90 -22.68 11.16 19.04
CA SER A 90 -24.04 11.62 19.28
C SER A 90 -23.99 12.84 20.18
N ARG A 91 -23.91 14.03 19.58
CA ARG A 91 -23.95 15.28 20.31
C ARG A 91 -25.40 15.76 20.45
N ASN A 92 -25.80 16.11 21.67
CA ASN A 92 -27.12 16.68 21.95
C ASN A 92 -27.01 18.22 22.02
N ASP A 93 -26.65 18.84 20.89
CA ASP A 93 -26.63 20.28 20.75
C ASP A 93 -28.03 20.81 20.42
N GLU A 94 -28.32 22.04 20.85
CA GLU A 94 -29.45 22.80 20.34
C GLU A 94 -29.19 23.09 18.85
N ILE A 95 -29.99 22.47 17.97
CA ILE A 95 -29.88 22.62 16.52
C ILE A 95 -31.01 23.47 15.98
N ASP A 96 -30.72 24.28 14.95
CA ASP A 96 -31.74 25.03 14.24
C ASP A 96 -32.76 24.09 13.59
N PHE A 97 -34.03 24.48 13.65
CA PHE A 97 -35.08 23.74 12.96
C PHE A 97 -34.82 23.74 11.44
N PRO A 98 -34.85 22.58 10.76
CA PRO A 98 -34.48 22.50 9.35
C PRO A 98 -35.52 23.18 8.45
N ALA A 99 -35.09 23.55 7.24
CA ALA A 99 -36.03 23.99 6.22
C ALA A 99 -36.97 22.84 5.83
N VAL A 100 -38.24 22.97 6.19
CA VAL A 100 -39.27 22.00 5.80
C VAL A 100 -39.90 22.44 4.49
N THR A 101 -39.64 21.67 3.43
CA THR A 101 -40.30 21.87 2.13
C THR A 101 -41.39 20.83 1.96
N PHE A 102 -42.63 21.29 1.81
CA PHE A 102 -43.75 20.45 1.38
C PHE A 102 -44.09 20.78 -0.06
N CYS A 103 -44.38 19.75 -0.85
CA CYS A 103 -44.94 19.90 -2.18
C CYS A 103 -46.34 19.29 -2.20
N HIS A 104 -47.21 19.88 -3.01
CA HIS A 104 -48.49 19.25 -3.32
C HIS A 104 -48.22 17.98 -4.15
N SER A 105 -48.92 16.89 -3.84
CA SER A 105 -48.74 15.60 -4.52
C SER A 105 -49.02 15.67 -6.02
N SER A 106 -49.95 16.55 -6.43
CA SER A 106 -50.18 16.81 -7.84
C SER A 106 -49.17 17.85 -8.37
N PRO A 107 -48.41 17.51 -9.44
CA PRO A 107 -47.41 18.40 -10.03
C PRO A 107 -48.03 19.55 -10.86
N TYR A 108 -49.34 19.57 -11.02
CA TYR A 108 -50.06 20.59 -11.78
C TYR A 108 -51.36 21.04 -11.09
N SER A 109 -51.85 22.21 -11.50
CA SER A 109 -53.15 22.75 -11.10
C SER A 109 -54.10 22.76 -12.29
N VAL A 110 -55.13 21.90 -12.24
CA VAL A 110 -56.15 21.78 -13.31
C VAL A 110 -56.83 23.13 -13.57
N LYS A 111 -57.15 23.89 -12.52
CA LYS A 111 -57.75 25.23 -12.62
C LYS A 111 -56.85 26.20 -13.39
N LYS A 112 -55.54 26.21 -13.14
CA LYS A 112 -54.60 27.09 -13.85
C LYS A 112 -54.49 26.71 -15.33
N ILE A 113 -54.53 25.42 -15.65
CA ILE A 113 -54.38 24.93 -17.02
C ILE A 113 -55.62 25.23 -17.86
N GLN A 114 -56.81 25.01 -17.31
CA GLN A 114 -58.09 25.37 -17.95
C GLN A 114 -58.20 26.88 -18.26
N ASN A 115 -57.57 27.73 -17.46
CA ASN A 115 -57.54 29.19 -17.65
C ASN A 115 -56.32 29.68 -18.46
N SER A 116 -55.50 28.79 -19.00
CA SER A 116 -54.28 29.12 -19.75
C SER A 116 -54.45 28.88 -21.26
N GLN A 117 -53.41 29.19 -22.04
CA GLN A 117 -53.35 28.84 -23.47
C GLN A 117 -53.21 27.33 -23.71
N TYR A 118 -52.89 26.55 -22.67
CA TYR A 118 -52.62 25.12 -22.74
C TYR A 118 -53.85 24.24 -22.45
N LYS A 119 -55.06 24.68 -22.83
CA LYS A 119 -56.30 23.93 -22.58
C LYS A 119 -56.28 22.50 -23.15
N SER A 120 -55.54 22.30 -24.24
CA SER A 120 -55.34 20.97 -24.85
C SER A 120 -54.66 19.96 -23.92
N LEU A 121 -53.93 20.41 -22.90
CA LEU A 121 -53.29 19.53 -21.91
C LEU A 121 -54.29 18.92 -20.92
N ALA A 122 -55.54 19.39 -20.85
CA ALA A 122 -56.55 18.86 -19.93
C ALA A 122 -56.78 17.35 -20.16
N ASN A 123 -56.85 16.91 -21.42
CA ASN A 123 -57.06 15.51 -21.78
C ASN A 123 -55.87 14.64 -21.38
N VAL A 124 -54.64 15.17 -21.50
CA VAL A 124 -53.41 14.47 -21.12
C VAL A 124 -53.33 14.30 -19.60
N ILE A 125 -53.74 15.34 -18.87
CA ILE A 125 -53.79 15.35 -17.40
C ILE A 125 -54.85 14.40 -16.86
N GLU A 126 -55.99 14.31 -17.54
CA GLU A 126 -57.04 13.36 -17.20
C GLU A 126 -56.58 11.91 -17.43
N ALA A 127 -55.96 11.63 -18.58
CA ALA A 127 -55.38 10.33 -18.87
C ALA A 127 -54.29 9.95 -17.85
N TYR A 128 -53.39 10.89 -17.51
CA TYR A 128 -52.37 10.67 -16.48
C TYR A 128 -52.98 10.34 -15.11
N LYS A 129 -54.06 11.04 -14.72
CA LYS A 129 -54.75 10.78 -13.45
C LYS A 129 -55.36 9.38 -13.40
N ILE A 130 -55.90 8.89 -14.52
CA ILE A 130 -56.48 7.54 -14.63
C ILE A 130 -55.39 6.45 -14.55
N LEU A 131 -54.21 6.71 -15.12
CA LEU A 131 -53.11 5.74 -15.13
C LEU A 131 -52.39 5.60 -13.79
N ASN A 132 -52.48 6.62 -12.92
CA ASN A 132 -51.68 6.74 -11.70
C ASN A 132 -52.52 6.74 -10.40
N ASN A 133 -53.78 6.32 -10.49
CA ASN A 133 -54.73 6.15 -9.39
C ASN A 133 -55.32 4.74 -9.44
#